data_AF-A0A1C5QRV9-F1
#
_entry.id   AF-A0A1C5QRV9-F1
#
_cell.length_a   1.000
_cell.length_b   1.000
_cell.length_c   1.000
_cell.angle_alpha   90.00
_cell.angle_beta   90.00
_cell.angle_gamma   90.00
#
_symmetry.space_group_name_H-M   'P 1'
#
loop_
_entity.id
_entity.type
_entity.pdbx_description
1 polymer ?
#
loop_
_entity_poly.entity_id
_entity_poly.type
_entity_poly.pdbx_seq_one_letter_code
_entity_poly.pdbx_strand_id
1 'polypeptide(L)'
;MSEVITKQKILIADDSEMNRELLAAILEEEYDIIQVNDGVQAVDCLQRQAEEISLLLLDIVMPHMDGFEVLSYMNKEHWIDAIPVVIISSENSPIYIKRGYDLGATDFIGKPFDANMVLRRSANAILLGAKQRRMTSIVSNQIYEREKSSKLMLNILSHIVEFRNGESGLHVLHIQTITEMLLRQLVQKENNRYALSKEQIRMITTASALHDIGKISIPDEILNKPGRLTAEEFAVIKGHSMAGANMLSELPLDQKEEPLVKTAYEICRWHHERYDGGGYPDGLKGEEIPVSAQVVALADVYDALTSERCYKDAYSHEKAIEMILAGQCGAFNPLMLECLLDISSSLKKKMGYKSKERYEQTDLSDIASRFHDFEMDSSEKIVQQLEFERMRYNFLAEGSRNIVFTYTISPPLLTFNQAGCKRSGITEPSFSPLQSGVLKDLVEEQSLKRLIRKITQATRETPDVVSNLLLTDGKNPCHYRCQCRVIWTDGAEKAIQALLES
;
A
#
# COMPACT_ATOMS: atom_id res chain seq x y z
N MET A 1 -16.88 -16.55 35.54
CA MET A 1 -15.63 -15.83 35.84
C MET A 1 -15.96 -14.36 35.73
N SER A 2 -15.96 -13.64 36.85
CA SER A 2 -16.19 -12.19 36.89
C SER A 2 -15.09 -11.52 36.07
N GLU A 3 -15.47 -10.75 35.05
CA GLU A 3 -14.55 -9.79 34.42
C GLU A 3 -13.98 -8.91 35.53
N VAL A 4 -12.67 -8.95 35.72
CA VAL A 4 -11.99 -7.99 36.59
C VAL A 4 -12.10 -6.66 35.86
N ILE A 5 -13.10 -5.85 36.22
CA ILE A 5 -13.21 -4.48 35.75
C ILE A 5 -12.05 -3.74 36.41
N THR A 6 -10.96 -3.54 35.65
CA THR A 6 -9.85 -2.70 36.08
C THR A 6 -10.37 -1.27 36.21
N LYS A 7 -10.36 -0.74 37.43
CA LYS A 7 -10.76 0.64 37.70
C LYS A 7 -9.82 1.59 36.96
N GLN A 8 -10.37 2.70 36.46
CA GLN A 8 -9.57 3.74 35.82
C GLN A 8 -8.79 4.50 36.90
N LYS A 9 -7.54 4.91 36.59
CA LYS A 9 -6.70 5.61 37.55
C LYS A 9 -6.88 7.12 37.51
N ILE A 10 -7.03 7.75 38.67
CA ILE A 10 -7.06 9.21 38.85
C ILE A 10 -5.82 9.62 39.65
N LEU A 11 -5.05 10.56 39.12
CA LEU A 11 -3.96 11.21 39.82
C LEU A 11 -4.49 12.46 40.53
N ILE A 12 -4.23 12.59 41.83
CA ILE A 12 -4.59 13.75 42.65
C ILE A 12 -3.30 14.41 43.12
N ALA A 13 -3.09 15.66 42.71
CA ALA A 13 -1.98 16.50 43.12
C ALA A 13 -2.50 17.69 43.92
N ASP A 14 -2.30 17.70 45.24
CA ASP A 14 -2.69 18.78 46.16
C ASP A 14 -1.73 18.75 47.36
N ASP A 15 -1.29 19.90 47.86
CA ASP A 15 -0.34 19.98 48.97
C ASP A 15 -0.96 19.57 50.31
N SER A 16 -2.27 19.77 50.48
CA SER A 16 -3.02 19.44 51.69
C SER A 16 -3.40 17.96 51.74
N GLU A 17 -2.87 17.23 52.72
CA GLU A 17 -3.21 15.83 53.01
C GLU A 17 -4.72 15.63 53.20
N MET A 18 -5.37 16.54 53.94
CA MET A 18 -6.81 16.49 54.18
C MET A 18 -7.62 16.60 52.87
N ASN A 19 -7.18 17.40 51.91
CA ASN A 19 -7.86 17.51 50.60
C ASN A 19 -7.69 16.22 49.79
N ARG A 20 -6.48 15.66 49.77
CA ARG A 20 -6.20 14.42 49.04
C ARG A 20 -7.00 13.24 49.61
N GLU A 21 -7.05 13.09 50.93
CA GLU A 21 -7.85 12.06 51.60
C GLU A 21 -9.34 12.22 51.32
N LEU A 22 -9.87 13.44 51.37
CA LEU A 22 -11.28 13.71 51.07
C LEU A 22 -11.64 13.38 49.62
N LEU A 23 -10.83 13.82 48.65
CA LEU A 23 -11.05 13.52 47.24
C LEU A 23 -10.90 12.02 46.95
N ALA A 24 -9.93 11.36 47.59
CA ALA A 24 -9.76 9.91 47.50
C ALA A 24 -11.01 9.19 48.02
N ALA A 25 -11.51 9.53 49.22
CA ALA A 25 -12.72 8.94 49.79
C ALA A 25 -13.96 9.16 48.92
N ILE A 26 -14.05 10.28 48.20
CA ILE A 26 -15.15 10.55 47.26
C ILE A 26 -15.06 9.65 46.01
N LEU A 27 -13.86 9.31 45.54
CA LEU A 27 -13.63 8.70 44.23
C LEU A 27 -13.23 7.21 44.28
N GLU A 28 -12.77 6.70 45.41
CA GLU A 28 -12.19 5.34 45.55
C GLU A 28 -13.20 4.21 45.27
N GLU A 29 -14.50 4.46 45.40
CA GLU A 29 -15.55 3.48 45.10
C GLU A 29 -15.54 3.11 43.61
N GLU A 30 -15.31 4.08 42.72
CA GLU A 30 -15.36 3.90 41.26
C GLU A 30 -13.96 3.85 40.61
N TYR A 31 -12.95 4.48 41.20
CA TYR A 31 -11.65 4.73 40.58
C TYR A 31 -10.48 4.26 41.46
N ASP A 32 -9.34 3.98 40.82
CA ASP A 32 -8.08 3.74 41.52
C ASP A 32 -7.36 5.08 41.70
N ILE A 33 -6.98 5.41 42.93
CA ILE A 33 -6.47 6.76 43.25
C ILE A 33 -4.96 6.73 43.47
N ILE A 34 -4.26 7.62 42.78
CA ILE A 34 -2.85 7.93 43.00
C ILE A 34 -2.79 9.33 43.63
N GLN A 35 -2.11 9.46 44.75
CA GLN A 35 -1.99 10.74 45.47
C GLN A 35 -0.54 11.21 45.46
N VAL A 36 -0.33 12.49 45.14
CA VAL A 36 0.96 13.18 45.22
C VAL A 36 0.76 14.54 45.89
N ASN A 37 1.78 15.05 46.57
CA ASN A 37 1.66 16.26 47.40
C ASN A 37 2.29 17.52 46.79
N ASP A 38 2.87 17.45 45.58
CA ASP A 38 3.42 18.59 44.88
C ASP A 38 3.45 18.37 43.36
N GLY A 39 3.73 19.43 42.59
CA GLY A 39 3.79 19.36 41.14
C GLY A 39 4.97 18.56 40.59
N VAL A 40 6.08 18.47 41.34
CA VAL A 40 7.27 17.71 40.91
C VAL A 40 6.96 16.21 40.89
N GLN A 41 6.30 15.72 41.93
CA GLN A 41 5.83 14.34 42.02
C GLN A 41 4.72 14.03 41.02
N ALA A 42 3.85 15.01 40.72
CA ALA A 42 2.85 14.86 39.66
C ALA A 42 3.51 14.62 38.30
N VAL A 43 4.53 15.41 37.94
CA VAL A 43 5.30 15.25 36.70
C VAL A 43 6.08 13.93 36.68
N ASP A 44 6.73 13.54 37.78
CA ASP A 44 7.43 12.26 37.90
C ASP A 44 6.47 11.06 37.75
N CYS A 45 5.24 11.18 38.28
CA CYS A 45 4.19 10.18 38.11
C CYS A 45 3.73 10.08 36.65
N LEU A 46 3.45 11.21 36.00
CA LEU A 46 3.08 11.26 34.58
C LEU A 46 4.19 10.65 33.71
N GLN A 47 5.45 10.94 34.00
CA GLN A 47 6.57 10.40 33.25
C GLN A 47 6.68 8.87 33.33
N ARG A 48 6.31 8.27 34.47
CA ARG A 48 6.39 6.82 34.67
C ARG A 48 5.18 6.04 34.16
N GLN A 49 3.98 6.63 34.25
CA GLN A 49 2.72 5.90 34.05
C GLN A 49 1.59 6.75 33.43
N ALA A 50 1.90 7.75 32.59
CA ALA A 50 0.91 8.59 31.91
C ALA A 50 -0.19 7.78 31.18
N GLU A 51 0.16 6.69 30.51
CA GLU A 51 -0.79 5.87 29.74
C GLU A 51 -1.89 5.23 30.60
N GLU A 52 -1.63 5.04 31.90
CA GLU A 52 -2.57 4.43 32.84
C GLU A 52 -3.48 5.46 33.52
N ILE A 53 -3.12 6.74 33.47
CA ILE A 53 -3.85 7.83 34.13
C ILE A 53 -5.00 8.30 33.22
N SER A 54 -6.22 8.30 33.76
CA SER A 54 -7.42 8.73 33.03
C SER A 54 -7.88 10.15 33.37
N LEU A 55 -7.38 10.72 34.47
CA LEU A 55 -7.68 12.08 34.92
C LEU A 55 -6.58 12.56 35.87
N LEU A 56 -6.22 13.83 35.75
CA LEU A 56 -5.43 14.54 36.76
C LEU A 56 -6.32 15.59 37.45
N LEU A 57 -6.46 15.46 38.77
CA LEU A 57 -7.00 16.49 39.65
C LEU A 57 -5.83 17.30 40.21
N LEU A 58 -5.74 18.58 39.84
CA LEU A 58 -4.55 19.39 40.04
C LEU A 58 -4.84 20.66 40.83
N ASP A 59 -4.25 20.78 42.01
CA ASP A 59 -4.23 22.04 42.73
C ASP A 59 -3.29 23.05 42.05
N ILE A 60 -3.66 24.33 42.09
CA ILE A 60 -2.84 25.39 41.50
C ILE A 60 -1.71 25.81 42.44
N VAL A 61 -1.94 25.84 43.75
CA VAL A 61 -1.04 26.42 44.73
C VAL A 61 -0.36 25.29 45.49
N MET A 62 0.78 24.83 44.95
CA MET A 62 1.58 23.78 45.57
C MET A 62 3.03 24.25 45.78
N PRO A 63 3.76 23.70 46.77
CA PRO A 63 5.17 23.98 46.94
C PRO A 63 6.02 23.38 45.80
N HIS A 64 7.23 23.93 45.61
CA HIS A 64 8.24 23.51 44.63
C HIS A 64 7.87 23.71 43.15
N MET A 65 6.70 23.23 42.72
CA MET A 65 6.17 23.38 41.37
C MET A 65 4.65 23.59 41.46
N ASP A 66 4.18 24.71 40.94
CA ASP A 66 2.76 25.07 40.96
C ASP A 66 1.95 24.36 39.85
N GLY A 67 0.62 24.38 39.94
CA GLY A 67 -0.22 23.69 38.96
C GLY A 67 -0.14 24.25 37.54
N PHE A 68 0.21 25.53 37.37
CA PHE A 68 0.42 26.10 36.04
C PHE A 68 1.74 25.65 35.41
N GLU A 69 2.78 25.44 36.23
CA GLU A 69 4.04 24.84 35.80
C GLU A 69 3.84 23.38 35.37
N VAL A 70 3.03 22.60 36.11
CA VAL A 70 2.65 21.24 35.71
C VAL A 70 1.93 21.24 34.36
N LEU A 71 0.91 22.10 34.17
CA LEU A 71 0.21 22.23 32.89
C LEU A 71 1.16 22.62 31.74
N SER A 72 2.11 23.52 32.00
CA SER A 72 3.11 23.93 31.02
C SER A 72 4.01 22.76 30.62
N TYR A 73 4.38 21.90 31.58
CA TYR A 73 5.15 20.68 31.33
C TYR A 73 4.33 19.65 30.53
N MET A 74 3.05 19.47 30.86
CA MET A 74 2.15 18.58 30.13
C MET A 74 1.96 19.00 28.67
N ASN A 75 1.90 20.31 28.38
CA ASN A 75 1.86 20.81 27.00
C ASN A 75 3.13 20.50 26.23
N LYS A 76 4.30 20.68 26.87
CA LYS A 76 5.59 20.41 26.25
C LYS A 76 5.78 18.93 25.91
N GLU A 77 5.35 18.04 26.79
CA GLU A 77 5.46 16.58 26.62
C GLU A 77 4.21 15.94 25.97
N HIS A 78 3.25 16.75 25.51
CA HIS A 78 1.99 16.32 24.86
C HIS A 78 1.08 15.41 25.72
N TRP A 79 1.26 15.35 27.05
CA TRP A 79 0.37 14.60 27.94
C TRP A 79 -1.03 15.20 28.04
N ILE A 80 -1.14 16.53 27.87
CA ILE A 80 -2.41 17.27 27.93
C ILE A 80 -3.40 16.84 26.84
N ASP A 81 -2.90 16.31 25.72
CA ASP A 81 -3.70 15.85 24.59
C ASP A 81 -4.43 14.52 24.90
N ALA A 82 -3.91 13.76 25.86
CA ALA A 82 -4.39 12.42 26.22
C ALA A 82 -5.09 12.37 27.59
N ILE A 83 -4.60 13.14 28.57
CA ILE A 83 -5.05 13.12 29.96
C ILE A 83 -5.82 14.41 30.25
N PRO A 84 -7.14 14.34 30.50
CA PRO A 84 -7.90 15.50 30.93
C PRO A 84 -7.40 15.97 32.30
N VAL A 85 -7.32 17.29 32.48
CA VAL A 85 -6.91 17.90 33.74
C VAL A 85 -8.06 18.72 34.30
N VAL A 86 -8.44 18.43 35.54
CA VAL A 86 -9.43 19.23 36.26
C VAL A 86 -8.71 19.97 37.36
N ILE A 87 -8.70 21.29 37.25
CA ILE A 87 -8.07 22.16 38.23
C ILE A 87 -8.93 22.16 39.49
N ILE A 88 -8.26 22.11 40.63
CA ILE A 88 -8.84 22.24 41.95
C ILE A 88 -8.27 23.52 42.58
N SER A 89 -9.12 24.40 43.12
CA SER A 89 -8.59 25.58 43.81
C SER A 89 -9.57 26.20 44.80
N SER A 90 -9.02 26.86 45.82
CA SER A 90 -9.76 27.79 46.69
C SER A 90 -9.97 29.16 46.04
N GLU A 91 -9.15 29.50 45.04
CA GLU A 91 -9.13 30.79 44.38
C GLU A 91 -10.01 30.77 43.12
N ASN A 92 -11.25 31.26 43.26
CA ASN A 92 -12.21 31.34 42.14
C ASN A 92 -12.07 32.62 41.31
N SER A 93 -10.92 33.29 41.37
CA SER A 93 -10.68 34.51 40.59
C SER A 93 -10.75 34.19 39.09
N PRO A 94 -11.52 34.97 38.29
CA PRO A 94 -11.65 34.76 36.85
C PRO A 94 -10.31 34.72 36.10
N ILE A 95 -9.28 35.38 36.63
CA ILE A 95 -7.94 35.42 36.04
C ILE A 95 -7.27 34.05 36.09
N TYR A 96 -7.36 33.35 37.23
CA TYR A 96 -6.74 32.05 37.43
C TYR A 96 -7.46 30.96 36.63
N ILE A 97 -8.79 30.99 36.63
CA ILE A 97 -9.62 30.07 35.85
C ILE A 97 -9.31 30.22 34.36
N LYS A 98 -9.27 31.46 33.86
CA LYS A 98 -8.93 31.73 32.46
C LYS A 98 -7.53 31.20 32.12
N ARG A 99 -6.53 31.47 32.96
CA ARG A 99 -5.16 30.99 32.74
C ARG A 99 -5.09 29.46 32.70
N GLY A 100 -5.89 28.77 33.52
CA GLY A 100 -5.97 27.31 33.51
C GLY A 100 -6.50 26.76 32.18
N TYR A 101 -7.58 27.32 31.66
CA TYR A 101 -8.13 26.95 30.35
C TYR A 101 -7.18 27.30 29.20
N ASP A 102 -6.52 28.46 29.24
CA ASP A 102 -5.53 28.88 28.24
C ASP A 102 -4.33 27.90 28.18
N LEU A 103 -4.06 27.16 29.27
CA LEU A 103 -3.04 26.11 29.36
C LEU A 103 -3.59 24.69 29.13
N GLY A 104 -4.85 24.54 28.74
CA GLY A 104 -5.43 23.24 28.33
C GLY A 104 -6.16 22.46 29.41
N ALA A 105 -6.43 23.05 30.58
CA ALA A 105 -7.28 22.38 31.58
C ALA A 105 -8.70 22.12 31.03
N THR A 106 -9.26 20.95 31.34
CA THR A 106 -10.57 20.51 30.87
C THR A 106 -11.70 21.13 31.67
N ASP A 107 -11.55 21.23 32.99
CA ASP A 107 -12.56 21.80 33.88
C ASP A 107 -11.93 22.31 35.19
N PHE A 108 -12.77 22.90 36.04
CA PHE A 108 -12.38 23.48 37.32
C PHE A 108 -13.37 23.12 38.45
N ILE A 109 -12.85 22.76 39.62
CA ILE A 109 -13.61 22.48 40.85
C ILE A 109 -13.13 23.43 41.95
N GLY A 110 -14.06 24.26 42.44
CA GLY A 110 -13.80 25.15 43.58
C GLY A 110 -13.86 24.43 44.93
N LYS A 111 -13.02 24.83 45.88
CA LYS A 111 -13.08 24.45 47.30
C LYS A 111 -14.11 25.35 48.04
N PRO A 112 -14.90 24.83 49.01
CA PRO A 112 -14.92 23.46 49.53
C PRO A 112 -15.57 22.47 48.56
N PHE A 113 -15.14 21.21 48.61
CA PHE A 113 -15.60 20.17 47.70
C PHE A 113 -17.02 19.70 47.99
N ASP A 114 -17.87 19.73 46.97
CA ASP A 114 -19.13 18.99 46.94
C ASP A 114 -18.90 17.62 46.30
N ALA A 115 -19.19 16.55 47.04
CA ALA A 115 -18.92 15.17 46.60
C ALA A 115 -19.63 14.83 45.27
N ASN A 116 -20.87 15.27 45.10
CA ASN A 116 -21.61 15.03 43.85
C ASN A 116 -20.98 15.78 42.67
N MET A 117 -20.53 17.02 42.89
CA MET A 117 -19.88 17.82 41.86
C MET A 117 -18.53 17.23 41.45
N VAL A 118 -17.72 16.77 42.42
CA VAL A 118 -16.45 16.09 42.15
C VAL A 118 -16.68 14.83 41.32
N LEU A 119 -17.58 13.93 41.75
CA LEU A 119 -17.91 12.72 41.01
C LEU A 119 -18.38 13.02 39.59
N ARG A 120 -19.34 13.94 39.44
CA ARG A 120 -19.91 14.27 38.12
C ARG A 120 -18.89 14.90 37.18
N ARG A 121 -18.07 15.84 37.66
CA ARG A 121 -17.06 16.51 36.82
C ARG A 121 -15.91 15.57 36.47
N SER A 122 -15.43 14.76 37.41
CA SER A 122 -14.41 13.73 37.15
C SER A 122 -14.91 12.72 36.12
N ALA A 123 -16.11 12.16 36.30
CA ALA A 123 -16.69 11.20 35.36
C ALA A 123 -16.88 11.82 33.95
N ASN A 124 -17.34 13.07 33.86
CA ASN A 124 -17.51 13.77 32.58
C ASN A 124 -16.16 14.04 31.89
N ALA A 125 -15.14 14.46 32.63
CA ALA A 125 -13.80 14.71 32.10
C ALA A 125 -13.17 13.41 31.57
N ILE A 126 -13.25 12.32 32.33
CA ILE A 126 -12.78 10.98 31.91
C ILE A 126 -13.52 10.52 30.65
N LEU A 127 -14.85 10.66 30.62
CA LEU A 127 -15.66 10.29 29.45
C LEU A 127 -15.28 11.11 28.22
N LEU A 128 -15.03 12.41 28.37
CA LEU A 128 -14.61 13.28 27.27
C LEU A 128 -13.24 12.86 26.74
N GLY A 129 -12.25 12.65 27.62
CA GLY A 129 -10.92 12.17 27.25
C GLY A 129 -10.97 10.79 26.56
N ALA A 130 -11.81 9.88 27.06
CA ALA A 130 -12.02 8.57 26.42
C ALA A 130 -12.66 8.70 25.02
N LYS A 131 -13.65 9.57 24.84
CA LYS A 131 -14.26 9.86 23.53
C LYS A 131 -13.26 10.47 22.56
N GLN A 132 -12.42 11.40 23.00
CA GLN A 132 -11.38 12.04 22.18
C GLN A 132 -10.31 11.04 21.74
N ARG A 133 -9.81 10.20 22.66
CA ARG A 133 -8.88 9.11 22.35
C ARG A 133 -9.47 8.13 21.34
N ARG A 134 -10.72 7.71 21.55
CA ARG A 134 -11.42 6.81 20.63
C ARG A 134 -11.60 7.42 19.24
N MET A 135 -11.99 8.69 19.16
CA MET A 135 -12.16 9.40 17.89
C MET A 135 -10.83 9.50 17.13
N THR A 136 -9.76 9.90 17.81
CA THR A 136 -8.41 9.99 17.24
C THR A 136 -7.95 8.62 16.72
N SER A 137 -8.17 7.56 17.49
CA SER A 137 -7.86 6.18 17.06
C SER A 137 -8.68 5.77 15.84
N ILE A 138 -9.99 6.05 15.80
CA ILE A 138 -10.84 5.74 14.63
C ILE A 138 -10.33 6.48 13.40
N VAL A 139 -10.01 7.78 13.51
CA VAL A 139 -9.51 8.57 12.38
C VAL A 139 -8.17 8.03 11.90
N SER A 140 -7.22 7.77 12.80
CA SER A 140 -5.92 7.19 12.43
C SER A 140 -6.06 5.84 11.75
N ASN A 141 -6.92 4.96 12.28
CA ASN A 141 -7.19 3.66 11.67
C ASN A 141 -7.86 3.79 10.31
N GLN A 142 -8.80 4.73 10.14
CA GLN A 142 -9.44 4.99 8.86
C GLN A 142 -8.46 5.53 7.81
N ILE A 143 -7.55 6.43 8.21
CA ILE A 143 -6.49 6.93 7.32
C ILE A 143 -5.60 5.77 6.89
N TYR A 144 -5.16 4.94 7.83
CA TYR A 144 -4.32 3.78 7.57
C TYR A 144 -5.00 2.78 6.61
N GLU A 145 -6.25 2.39 6.89
CA GLU A 145 -7.00 1.47 6.02
C GLU A 145 -7.26 2.06 4.63
N ARG A 146 -7.52 3.37 4.54
CA ARG A 146 -7.66 4.07 3.25
C ARG A 146 -6.36 4.05 2.46
N GLU A 147 -5.24 4.39 3.07
CA GLU A 147 -3.92 4.37 2.42
C GLU A 147 -3.54 2.95 1.97
N LYS A 148 -3.80 1.95 2.80
CA LYS A 148 -3.58 0.53 2.50
C LYS A 148 -4.42 0.08 1.30
N SER A 149 -5.71 0.42 1.29
CA SER A 149 -6.62 0.12 0.19
C SER A 149 -6.21 0.81 -1.12
N SER A 150 -5.84 2.10 -1.08
CA SER A 150 -5.34 2.84 -2.24
C SER A 150 -4.06 2.24 -2.82
N LYS A 151 -3.10 1.87 -1.97
CA LYS A 151 -1.86 1.19 -2.40
C LYS A 151 -2.14 -0.16 -3.04
N LEU A 152 -3.04 -0.96 -2.47
CA LEU A 152 -3.45 -2.23 -3.05
C LEU A 152 -4.05 -2.04 -4.45
N MET A 153 -4.94 -1.07 -4.63
CA MET A 153 -5.54 -0.78 -5.93
C MET A 153 -4.50 -0.35 -6.97
N LEU A 154 -3.55 0.52 -6.59
CA LEU A 154 -2.45 0.94 -7.45
C LEU A 154 -1.58 -0.24 -7.88
N ASN A 155 -1.19 -1.10 -6.94
CA ASN A 155 -0.39 -2.28 -7.24
C ASN A 155 -1.16 -3.25 -8.17
N ILE A 156 -2.46 -3.48 -7.95
CA ILE A 156 -3.29 -4.30 -8.83
C ILE A 156 -3.31 -3.73 -10.26
N LEU A 157 -3.57 -2.42 -10.41
CA LEU A 157 -3.62 -1.78 -11.73
C LEU A 157 -2.27 -1.87 -12.44
N SER A 158 -1.18 -1.62 -11.72
CA SER A 158 0.17 -1.73 -12.25
C SER A 158 0.48 -3.16 -12.71
N HIS A 159 0.15 -4.17 -11.90
CA HIS A 159 0.34 -5.57 -12.27
C HIS A 159 -0.47 -5.99 -13.49
N ILE A 160 -1.69 -5.44 -13.68
CA ILE A 160 -2.49 -5.72 -14.88
C ILE A 160 -1.77 -5.23 -16.14
N VAL A 161 -1.12 -4.07 -16.08
CA VAL A 161 -0.36 -3.52 -17.20
C VAL A 161 0.91 -4.33 -17.46
N GLU A 162 1.65 -4.70 -16.40
CA GLU A 162 2.84 -5.57 -16.51
C GLU A 162 2.51 -6.95 -17.09
N PHE A 163 1.36 -7.52 -16.69
CA PHE A 163 0.90 -8.81 -17.18
C PHE A 163 0.76 -8.82 -18.71
N ARG A 164 0.34 -7.70 -19.31
CA ARG A 164 0.26 -7.58 -20.77
C ARG A 164 1.63 -7.54 -21.44
N ASN A 165 2.70 -7.17 -20.74
CA ASN A 165 4.05 -7.02 -21.26
C ASN A 165 4.98 -8.21 -20.92
N GLY A 166 4.46 -9.25 -20.25
CA GLY A 166 5.28 -10.40 -19.82
C GLY A 166 6.34 -10.05 -18.75
N GLU A 167 6.21 -8.91 -18.09
CA GLU A 167 7.07 -8.53 -16.95
C GLU A 167 6.61 -9.26 -15.68
N SER A 168 7.55 -9.55 -14.76
CA SER A 168 7.22 -10.24 -13.51
C SER A 168 6.39 -9.33 -12.60
N GLY A 169 5.43 -9.88 -11.85
CA GLY A 169 4.65 -9.14 -10.86
C GLY A 169 5.45 -8.65 -9.65
N LEU A 170 6.78 -8.74 -9.67
CA LEU A 170 7.67 -8.15 -8.67
C LEU A 170 8.29 -6.83 -9.13
N HIS A 171 8.18 -6.48 -10.43
CA HIS A 171 8.83 -5.31 -11.01
C HIS A 171 8.34 -4.01 -10.35
N VAL A 172 7.03 -3.74 -10.27
CA VAL A 172 6.46 -2.59 -9.52
C VAL A 172 7.07 -2.46 -8.11
N LEU A 173 7.12 -3.57 -7.39
CA LEU A 173 7.55 -3.61 -6.00
C LEU A 173 9.04 -3.31 -5.87
N HIS A 174 9.83 -3.81 -6.82
CA HIS A 174 11.24 -3.48 -6.94
C HIS A 174 11.44 -2.00 -7.24
N ILE A 175 10.71 -1.44 -8.21
CA ILE A 175 10.76 0.00 -8.56
C ILE A 175 10.45 0.86 -7.35
N GLN A 176 9.37 0.55 -6.62
CA GLN A 176 9.01 1.25 -5.38
C GLN A 176 10.14 1.17 -4.33
N THR A 177 10.69 -0.03 -4.13
CA THR A 177 11.76 -0.26 -3.14
C THR A 177 13.04 0.50 -3.50
N ILE A 178 13.50 0.41 -4.74
CA ILE A 178 14.71 1.08 -5.22
C ILE A 178 14.52 2.60 -5.16
N THR A 179 13.36 3.09 -5.62
CA THR A 179 13.00 4.51 -5.59
C THR A 179 13.03 5.06 -4.15
N GLU A 180 12.42 4.36 -3.20
CA GLU A 180 12.43 4.78 -1.79
C GLU A 180 13.85 4.81 -1.22
N MET A 181 14.66 3.78 -1.49
CA MET A 181 16.04 3.71 -1.00
C MET A 181 16.91 4.84 -1.58
N LEU A 182 16.78 5.13 -2.87
CA LEU A 182 17.48 6.23 -3.54
C LEU A 182 17.09 7.59 -2.96
N LEU A 183 15.78 7.86 -2.80
CA LEU A 183 15.29 9.12 -2.24
C LEU A 183 15.73 9.34 -0.78
N ARG A 184 15.70 8.28 0.04
CA ARG A 184 16.17 8.33 1.43
C ARG A 184 17.67 8.60 1.53
N GLN A 185 18.46 8.11 0.58
CA GLN A 185 19.88 8.42 0.51
C GLN A 185 20.12 9.84 -0.01
N LEU A 186 19.35 10.27 -1.00
CA LEU A 186 19.44 11.61 -1.58
C LEU A 186 19.28 12.70 -0.52
N VAL A 187 18.28 12.59 0.36
CA VAL A 187 18.05 13.60 1.41
C VAL A 187 19.14 13.66 2.48
N GLN A 188 20.04 12.66 2.53
CA GLN A 188 21.18 12.64 3.44
C GLN A 188 22.45 13.23 2.83
N LYS A 189 22.49 13.49 1.51
CA LYS A 189 23.67 14.04 0.84
C LYS A 189 23.88 15.51 1.23
N GLU A 190 25.12 15.88 1.53
CA GLU A 190 25.50 17.26 1.89
C GLU A 190 25.21 18.26 0.75
N ASN A 191 25.37 17.83 -0.50
CA ASN A 191 25.11 18.65 -1.69
C ASN A 191 23.69 18.44 -2.27
N ASN A 192 22.75 17.96 -1.46
CA ASN A 192 21.38 17.73 -1.90
C ASN A 192 20.67 19.07 -2.19
N ARG A 193 20.32 19.28 -3.47
CA ARG A 193 19.52 20.43 -3.92
C ARG A 193 18.01 20.20 -3.86
N TYR A 194 17.57 18.96 -3.62
CA TYR A 194 16.17 18.56 -3.59
C TYR A 194 15.66 18.54 -2.15
N ALA A 195 14.97 19.59 -1.73
CA ALA A 195 14.40 19.70 -0.38
C ALA A 195 13.13 18.83 -0.23
N LEU A 196 13.29 17.50 -0.21
CA LEU A 196 12.19 16.55 -0.14
C LEU A 196 11.82 16.22 1.32
N SER A 197 10.54 16.37 1.65
CA SER A 197 9.96 15.92 2.92
C SER A 197 9.72 14.40 2.92
N LYS A 198 9.52 13.83 4.11
CA LYS A 198 9.15 12.41 4.25
C LYS A 198 7.86 12.06 3.49
N GLU A 199 6.93 12.99 3.41
CA GLU A 199 5.67 12.83 2.68
C GLU A 199 5.90 12.80 1.16
N GLN A 200 6.74 13.71 0.64
CA GLN A 200 7.10 13.72 -0.78
C GLN A 200 7.83 12.44 -1.19
N ILE A 201 8.72 11.91 -0.34
CA ILE A 201 9.37 10.61 -0.59
C ILE A 201 8.32 9.51 -0.73
N ARG A 202 7.38 9.40 0.22
CA ARG A 202 6.30 8.40 0.16
C ARG A 202 5.43 8.55 -1.08
N MET A 203 5.18 9.79 -1.49
CA MET A 203 4.37 10.12 -2.67
C MET A 203 5.07 9.70 -3.97
N ILE A 204 6.33 10.05 -4.17
CA ILE A 204 7.13 9.64 -5.35
C ILE A 204 7.25 8.12 -5.40
N THR A 205 7.55 7.48 -4.26
CA THR A 205 7.57 6.01 -4.17
C THR A 205 6.24 5.41 -4.60
N THR A 206 5.11 5.91 -4.08
CA THR A 206 3.79 5.39 -4.45
C THR A 206 3.48 5.61 -5.93
N ALA A 207 3.77 6.80 -6.46
CA ALA A 207 3.54 7.17 -7.85
C ALA A 207 4.42 6.40 -8.84
N SER A 208 5.61 5.94 -8.43
CA SER A 208 6.52 5.15 -9.28
C SER A 208 5.91 3.87 -9.85
N ALA A 209 4.90 3.31 -9.18
CA ALA A 209 4.17 2.15 -9.69
C ALA A 209 3.46 2.44 -11.02
N LEU A 210 3.09 3.69 -11.26
CA LEU A 210 2.32 4.06 -12.45
C LEU A 210 3.18 4.39 -13.67
N HIS A 211 4.51 4.38 -13.56
CA HIS A 211 5.42 4.88 -14.61
C HIS A 211 5.11 4.31 -16.00
N ASP A 212 4.69 3.05 -16.05
CA ASP A 212 4.42 2.30 -17.26
C ASP A 212 2.93 2.09 -17.57
N ILE A 213 2.00 2.76 -16.87
CA ILE A 213 0.56 2.58 -17.09
C ILE A 213 0.14 2.83 -18.55
N GLY A 214 0.85 3.70 -19.25
CA GLY A 214 0.61 4.00 -20.66
C GLY A 214 0.92 2.84 -21.62
N LYS A 215 1.60 1.77 -21.18
CA LYS A 215 1.80 0.55 -21.98
C LYS A 215 0.47 -0.08 -22.37
N ILE A 216 -0.63 0.23 -21.66
CA ILE A 216 -1.98 -0.20 -22.03
C ILE A 216 -2.40 0.28 -23.44
N SER A 217 -1.84 1.38 -23.93
CA SER A 217 -2.12 1.92 -25.26
C SER A 217 -1.25 1.33 -26.38
N ILE A 218 -0.29 0.46 -26.05
CA ILE A 218 0.60 -0.17 -27.02
C ILE A 218 -0.05 -1.46 -27.55
N PRO A 219 -0.02 -1.70 -28.88
CA PRO A 219 -0.49 -2.96 -29.48
C PRO A 219 0.28 -4.18 -28.96
N ASP A 220 -0.41 -5.28 -28.70
CA ASP A 220 0.17 -6.50 -28.13
C ASP A 220 1.25 -7.10 -29.06
N GLU A 221 1.09 -6.98 -30.38
CA GLU A 221 2.04 -7.52 -31.37
C GLU A 221 3.39 -6.80 -31.32
N ILE A 222 3.41 -5.55 -30.89
CA ILE A 222 4.62 -4.74 -30.70
C ILE A 222 5.17 -4.95 -29.29
N LEU A 223 4.30 -4.91 -28.28
CA LEU A 223 4.67 -5.03 -26.87
C LEU A 223 5.30 -6.40 -26.56
N ASN A 224 4.70 -7.48 -27.09
CA ASN A 224 5.11 -8.87 -26.83
C ASN A 224 5.94 -9.48 -27.97
N LYS A 225 6.50 -8.66 -28.87
CA LYS A 225 7.23 -9.15 -30.04
C LYS A 225 8.42 -10.03 -29.61
N PRO A 226 8.50 -11.32 -30.03
CA PRO A 226 9.65 -12.16 -29.73
C PRO A 226 10.84 -11.75 -30.60
N GLY A 227 11.69 -10.86 -30.10
CA GLY A 227 12.92 -10.43 -30.77
C GLY A 227 13.17 -8.92 -30.70
N ARG A 228 14.06 -8.42 -31.55
CA ARG A 228 14.35 -6.99 -31.62
C ARG A 228 13.25 -6.24 -32.36
N LEU A 229 12.89 -5.07 -31.83
CA LEU A 229 11.97 -4.13 -32.47
C LEU A 229 12.65 -3.42 -33.64
N THR A 230 11.88 -3.08 -34.68
CA THR A 230 12.32 -2.12 -35.70
C THR A 230 12.31 -0.69 -35.13
N ALA A 231 12.87 0.26 -35.88
CA ALA A 231 12.88 1.65 -35.45
C ALA A 231 11.46 2.24 -35.33
N GLU A 232 10.56 1.82 -36.22
CA GLU A 232 9.16 2.22 -36.24
C GLU A 232 8.39 1.62 -35.06
N GLU A 233 8.59 0.34 -34.79
CA GLU A 233 7.99 -0.35 -33.63
C GLU A 233 8.50 0.25 -32.32
N PHE A 234 9.80 0.55 -32.23
CA PHE A 234 10.36 1.21 -31.06
C PHE A 234 9.78 2.62 -30.88
N ALA A 235 9.52 3.36 -31.96
CA ALA A 235 8.84 4.66 -31.89
C ALA A 235 7.41 4.53 -31.33
N VAL A 236 6.70 3.46 -31.66
CA VAL A 236 5.39 3.16 -31.04
C VAL A 236 5.53 2.91 -29.54
N ILE A 237 6.50 2.08 -29.12
CA ILE A 237 6.72 1.80 -27.69
C ILE A 237 7.01 3.07 -26.90
N LYS A 238 7.85 3.99 -27.41
CA LYS A 238 8.12 5.27 -26.72
C LYS A 238 6.85 6.05 -26.40
N GLY A 239 5.79 5.87 -27.18
CA GLY A 239 4.49 6.51 -27.01
C GLY A 239 3.81 6.21 -25.67
N HIS A 240 4.18 5.14 -24.95
CA HIS A 240 3.57 4.83 -23.65
C HIS A 240 3.77 5.96 -22.63
N SER A 241 4.94 6.61 -22.64
CA SER A 241 5.26 7.72 -21.74
C SER A 241 4.23 8.86 -21.86
N MET A 242 4.00 9.30 -23.10
CA MET A 242 3.00 10.30 -23.44
C MET A 242 1.57 9.81 -23.16
N ALA A 243 1.27 8.55 -23.49
CA ALA A 243 -0.07 7.99 -23.26
C ALA A 243 -0.44 7.98 -21.77
N GLY A 244 0.46 7.53 -20.90
CA GLY A 244 0.25 7.54 -19.46
C GLY A 244 0.10 8.96 -18.89
N ALA A 245 0.92 9.90 -19.37
CA ALA A 245 0.80 11.31 -19.00
C ALA A 245 -0.55 11.91 -19.45
N ASN A 246 -1.00 11.59 -20.67
CA ASN A 246 -2.27 12.08 -21.20
C ASN A 246 -3.46 11.58 -20.38
N MET A 247 -3.48 10.28 -20.03
CA MET A 247 -4.51 9.69 -19.17
C MET A 247 -4.69 10.45 -17.85
N LEU A 248 -3.57 10.83 -17.22
CA LEU A 248 -3.59 11.60 -15.96
C LEU A 248 -4.01 13.06 -16.18
N SER A 249 -3.65 13.64 -17.33
CA SER A 249 -3.97 15.03 -17.66
C SER A 249 -5.44 15.27 -18.05
N GLU A 250 -6.14 14.22 -18.45
CA GLU A 250 -7.56 14.19 -18.85
C GLU A 250 -8.51 13.95 -17.67
N LEU A 251 -7.99 13.70 -16.47
CA LEU A 251 -8.78 13.60 -15.26
C LEU A 251 -9.52 14.92 -14.94
N PRO A 252 -10.66 14.87 -14.22
CA PRO A 252 -11.34 16.06 -13.71
C PRO A 252 -10.39 17.02 -13.00
N LEU A 253 -10.65 18.33 -13.11
CA LEU A 253 -9.75 19.39 -12.62
C LEU A 253 -9.41 19.25 -11.12
N ASP A 254 -10.38 18.90 -10.29
CA ASP A 254 -10.21 18.65 -8.87
C ASP A 254 -9.24 17.49 -8.59
N GLN A 255 -9.23 16.46 -9.44
CA GLN A 255 -8.34 15.30 -9.31
C GLN A 255 -6.96 15.56 -9.92
N LYS A 256 -6.89 16.31 -11.01
CA LYS A 256 -5.63 16.67 -11.67
C LYS A 256 -4.72 17.52 -10.79
N GLU A 257 -5.31 18.34 -9.93
CA GLU A 257 -4.55 19.19 -9.01
C GLU A 257 -3.97 18.43 -7.81
N GLU A 258 -4.40 17.19 -7.58
CA GLU A 258 -3.91 16.33 -6.50
C GLU A 258 -2.40 16.07 -6.64
N PRO A 259 -1.62 16.23 -5.55
CA PRO A 259 -0.16 16.06 -5.57
C PRO A 259 0.31 14.71 -6.12
N LEU A 260 -0.43 13.63 -5.80
CA LEU A 260 -0.12 12.29 -6.30
C LEU A 260 -0.26 12.19 -7.82
N VAL A 261 -1.31 12.81 -8.38
CA VAL A 261 -1.58 12.78 -9.84
C VAL A 261 -0.52 13.59 -10.59
N LYS A 262 -0.14 14.76 -10.07
CA LYS A 262 0.96 15.55 -10.63
C LYS A 262 2.27 14.77 -10.62
N THR A 263 2.60 14.13 -9.51
CA THR A 263 3.83 13.33 -9.38
C THR A 263 3.81 12.14 -10.34
N ALA A 264 2.68 11.43 -10.45
CA ALA A 264 2.52 10.34 -11.40
C ALA A 264 2.62 10.82 -12.85
N TYR A 265 2.07 12.00 -13.17
CA TYR A 265 2.19 12.60 -14.50
C TYR A 265 3.65 12.85 -14.87
N GLU A 266 4.43 13.47 -13.98
CA GLU A 266 5.86 13.71 -14.19
C GLU A 266 6.63 12.42 -14.46
N ILE A 267 6.36 11.38 -13.66
CA ILE A 267 7.01 10.07 -13.79
C ILE A 267 6.62 9.43 -15.13
N CYS A 268 5.32 9.28 -15.42
CA CYS A 268 4.85 8.68 -16.68
C CYS A 268 5.47 9.39 -17.89
N ARG A 269 5.45 10.72 -17.88
CA ARG A 269 5.92 11.51 -19.01
C ARG A 269 7.44 11.43 -19.18
N TRP A 270 8.21 11.47 -18.10
CA TRP A 270 9.64 11.78 -18.19
C TRP A 270 10.60 10.74 -17.60
N HIS A 271 10.13 9.58 -17.13
CA HIS A 271 11.03 8.52 -16.62
C HIS A 271 11.97 7.92 -17.69
N HIS A 272 11.78 8.26 -18.98
CA HIS A 272 12.72 7.93 -20.06
C HIS A 272 13.53 9.12 -20.58
N GLU A 273 13.40 10.29 -19.94
CA GLU A 273 14.31 11.39 -20.18
C GLU A 273 15.71 11.05 -19.66
N ARG A 274 16.73 11.58 -20.33
CA ARG A 274 18.13 11.33 -19.99
C ARG A 274 18.77 12.63 -19.57
N TYR A 275 19.63 12.59 -18.55
CA TYR A 275 20.25 13.79 -17.98
C TYR A 275 21.08 14.58 -19.03
N ASP A 276 21.53 13.92 -20.09
CA ASP A 276 22.24 14.51 -21.24
C ASP A 276 21.34 15.20 -22.28
N GLY A 277 20.01 15.04 -22.19
CA GLY A 277 19.02 15.52 -23.16
C GLY A 277 18.74 14.53 -24.31
N GLY A 278 19.33 13.33 -24.28
CA GLY A 278 19.15 12.32 -25.33
C GLY A 278 17.92 11.42 -25.15
N GLY A 279 17.05 11.75 -24.19
CA GLY A 279 15.87 10.97 -23.83
C GLY A 279 14.63 11.31 -24.66
N TYR A 280 13.47 10.88 -24.17
CA TYR A 280 12.16 11.15 -24.76
C TYR A 280 11.11 11.27 -23.65
N PRO A 281 9.94 11.89 -23.91
CA PRO A 281 9.43 12.40 -25.20
C PRO A 281 9.80 13.85 -25.54
N ASP A 282 10.21 14.66 -24.57
CA ASP A 282 10.37 16.11 -24.72
C ASP A 282 11.85 16.53 -24.86
N GLY A 283 12.80 15.65 -24.54
CA GLY A 283 14.24 15.90 -24.68
C GLY A 283 14.78 16.82 -23.59
N LEU A 284 14.20 16.76 -22.39
CA LEU A 284 14.57 17.57 -21.24
C LEU A 284 16.01 17.28 -20.81
N LYS A 285 16.73 18.32 -20.37
CA LYS A 285 18.14 18.20 -19.99
C LYS A 285 18.42 18.59 -18.55
N GLY A 286 19.22 17.77 -17.87
CA GLY A 286 19.67 18.05 -16.52
C GLY A 286 18.51 18.22 -15.54
N GLU A 287 18.44 19.40 -14.91
CA GLU A 287 17.45 19.74 -13.89
C GLU A 287 16.07 20.13 -14.44
N GLU A 288 15.90 20.18 -15.77
CA GLU A 288 14.58 20.31 -16.38
C GLU A 288 13.74 19.05 -16.14
N ILE A 289 14.38 17.90 -15.95
CA ILE A 289 13.72 16.64 -15.61
C ILE A 289 13.37 16.66 -14.12
N PRO A 290 12.10 16.48 -13.71
CA PRO A 290 11.75 16.43 -12.30
C PRO A 290 12.47 15.31 -11.55
N VAL A 291 12.78 15.55 -10.27
CA VAL A 291 13.48 14.57 -9.43
C VAL A 291 12.73 13.24 -9.32
N SER A 292 11.40 13.28 -9.35
CA SER A 292 10.51 12.12 -9.38
C SER A 292 10.83 11.21 -10.57
N ALA A 293 10.89 11.77 -11.77
CA ALA A 293 11.24 11.07 -13.00
C ALA A 293 12.71 10.62 -13.04
N GLN A 294 13.66 11.46 -12.59
CA GLN A 294 15.08 11.10 -12.57
C GLN A 294 15.37 9.85 -11.71
N VAL A 295 14.74 9.76 -10.53
CA VAL A 295 14.95 8.62 -9.63
C VAL A 295 14.30 7.35 -10.19
N VAL A 296 13.08 7.46 -10.71
CA VAL A 296 12.37 6.31 -11.28
C VAL A 296 13.07 5.79 -12.52
N ALA A 297 13.63 6.66 -13.38
CA ALA A 297 14.43 6.26 -14.53
C ALA A 297 15.62 5.36 -14.13
N LEU A 298 16.32 5.74 -13.04
CA LEU A 298 17.45 4.96 -12.53
C LEU A 298 17.00 3.63 -11.89
N ALA A 299 15.86 3.66 -11.17
CA ALA A 299 15.27 2.47 -10.58
C ALA A 299 14.84 1.45 -11.64
N ASP A 300 14.17 1.91 -12.70
CA ASP A 300 13.71 1.09 -13.82
C ASP A 300 14.88 0.42 -14.56
N VAL A 301 15.91 1.20 -14.89
CA VAL A 301 17.10 0.65 -15.55
C VAL A 301 17.83 -0.36 -14.67
N TYR A 302 17.94 -0.11 -13.37
CA TYR A 302 18.56 -1.08 -12.46
C TYR A 302 17.75 -2.38 -12.41
N ASP A 303 16.42 -2.30 -12.22
CA ASP A 303 15.58 -3.49 -12.17
C ASP A 303 15.60 -4.26 -13.49
N ALA A 304 15.51 -3.56 -14.62
CA ALA A 304 15.58 -4.15 -15.96
C ALA A 304 16.88 -4.93 -16.23
N LEU A 305 17.99 -4.55 -15.58
CA LEU A 305 19.26 -5.27 -15.69
C LEU A 305 19.34 -6.47 -14.76
N THR A 306 18.73 -6.41 -13.58
CA THR A 306 18.85 -7.45 -12.53
C THR A 306 17.70 -8.45 -12.49
N SER A 307 16.62 -8.20 -13.22
CA SER A 307 15.45 -9.07 -13.30
C SER A 307 15.54 -10.02 -14.51
N GLU A 308 15.14 -11.28 -14.33
CA GLU A 308 15.02 -12.23 -15.44
C GLU A 308 13.83 -11.82 -16.32
N ARG A 309 14.05 -11.80 -17.65
CA ARG A 309 12.99 -11.53 -18.63
C ARG A 309 12.91 -12.69 -19.62
N CYS A 310 11.74 -12.90 -20.24
CA CYS A 310 11.48 -14.00 -21.17
C CYS A 310 12.51 -14.16 -22.32
N TYR A 311 13.31 -13.12 -22.59
CA TYR A 311 14.27 -13.06 -23.68
C TYR A 311 15.71 -12.74 -23.24
N LYS A 312 16.00 -12.61 -21.94
CA LYS A 312 17.32 -12.23 -21.44
C LYS A 312 17.58 -12.68 -20.00
N ASP A 313 18.73 -13.32 -19.79
CA ASP A 313 19.23 -13.65 -18.45
C ASP A 313 19.55 -12.38 -17.67
N ALA A 314 19.24 -12.38 -16.37
CA ALA A 314 19.58 -11.29 -15.47
C ALA A 314 21.09 -11.09 -15.35
N TYR A 315 21.54 -9.84 -15.31
CA TYR A 315 22.91 -9.52 -14.89
C TYR A 315 23.05 -9.64 -13.38
N SER A 316 24.26 -9.93 -12.91
CA SER A 316 24.57 -9.80 -11.48
C SER A 316 24.43 -8.35 -11.02
N HIS A 317 24.15 -8.16 -9.74
CA HIS A 317 24.14 -6.84 -9.09
C HIS A 317 25.40 -6.03 -9.45
N GLU A 318 26.58 -6.63 -9.31
CA GLU A 318 27.85 -5.98 -9.59
C GLU A 318 27.94 -5.51 -11.05
N LYS A 319 27.47 -6.35 -11.98
CA LYS A 319 27.52 -6.03 -13.41
C LYS A 319 26.52 -4.93 -13.77
N ALA A 320 25.32 -4.93 -13.18
CA ALA A 320 24.34 -3.88 -13.39
C ALA A 320 24.87 -2.51 -12.93
N ILE A 321 25.46 -2.45 -11.73
CA ILE A 321 26.10 -1.23 -11.21
C ILE A 321 27.22 -0.76 -12.13
N GLU A 322 28.11 -1.65 -12.58
CA GLU A 322 29.19 -1.34 -13.52
C GLU A 322 28.67 -0.71 -14.82
N MET A 323 27.63 -1.32 -15.42
CA MET A 323 27.04 -0.85 -16.68
C MET A 323 26.40 0.52 -16.56
N ILE A 324 25.67 0.77 -15.46
CA ILE A 324 25.03 2.06 -15.17
C ILE A 324 26.10 3.16 -15.02
N LEU A 325 27.14 2.92 -14.22
CA LEU A 325 28.20 3.90 -13.97
C LEU A 325 29.07 4.17 -15.20
N ALA A 326 29.24 3.17 -16.07
CA ALA A 326 29.93 3.32 -17.35
C ALA A 326 29.08 4.04 -18.41
N GLY A 327 27.84 4.46 -18.09
CA GLY A 327 26.94 5.16 -19.01
C GLY A 327 26.37 4.30 -20.13
N GLN A 328 26.46 2.97 -20.03
CA GLN A 328 25.98 2.05 -21.07
C GLN A 328 24.45 1.99 -21.15
N CYS A 329 23.79 2.43 -20.08
CA CYS A 329 22.33 2.40 -19.95
C CYS A 329 21.69 3.80 -20.04
N GLY A 330 22.48 4.82 -20.36
CA GLY A 330 22.03 6.21 -20.41
C GLY A 330 22.80 7.12 -19.46
N ALA A 331 22.49 8.42 -19.56
CA ALA A 331 23.05 9.43 -18.68
C ALA A 331 22.08 9.72 -17.54
N PHE A 332 22.55 9.53 -16.31
CA PHE A 332 21.80 9.85 -15.10
C PHE A 332 22.44 11.02 -14.37
N ASN A 333 21.68 11.64 -13.49
CA ASN A 333 22.19 12.66 -12.59
C ASN A 333 23.37 12.10 -11.76
N PRO A 334 24.54 12.76 -11.76
CA PRO A 334 25.69 12.31 -10.98
C PRO A 334 25.39 12.08 -9.51
N LEU A 335 24.56 12.93 -8.89
CA LEU A 335 24.17 12.78 -7.49
C LEU A 335 23.36 11.50 -7.24
N MET A 336 22.51 11.10 -8.20
CA MET A 336 21.74 9.85 -8.11
C MET A 336 22.63 8.62 -8.27
N LEU A 337 23.66 8.70 -9.13
CA LEU A 337 24.65 7.64 -9.26
C LEU A 337 25.46 7.46 -7.97
N GLU A 338 25.82 8.55 -7.30
CA GLU A 338 26.44 8.47 -5.97
C GLU A 338 25.50 7.85 -4.94
N CYS A 339 24.21 8.21 -4.94
CA CYS A 339 23.22 7.59 -4.06
C CYS A 339 23.11 6.08 -4.32
N LEU A 340 23.06 5.66 -5.59
CA LEU A 340 23.03 4.24 -5.97
C LEU A 340 24.26 3.48 -5.46
N LEU A 341 25.45 4.08 -5.56
CA LEU A 341 26.69 3.52 -5.03
C LEU A 341 26.65 3.36 -3.50
N ASP A 342 26.21 4.38 -2.78
CA ASP A 342 26.11 4.33 -1.32
C ASP A 342 25.15 3.23 -0.85
N ILE A 343 24.00 3.07 -1.53
CA ILE A 343 23.01 2.06 -1.16
C ILE A 343 23.31 0.68 -1.75
N SER A 344 24.26 0.53 -2.67
CA SER A 344 24.47 -0.69 -3.48
C SER A 344 24.50 -1.97 -2.63
N SER A 345 25.25 -1.98 -1.53
CA SER A 345 25.34 -3.15 -0.64
C SER A 345 24.02 -3.51 0.04
N SER A 346 23.30 -2.50 0.55
CA SER A 346 21.97 -2.64 1.16
C SER A 346 20.93 -3.04 0.12
N LEU A 347 21.02 -2.49 -1.09
CA LEU A 347 20.15 -2.79 -2.22
C LEU A 347 20.32 -4.25 -2.64
N LYS A 348 21.55 -4.72 -2.81
CA LYS A 348 21.84 -6.14 -3.09
C LYS A 348 21.22 -7.07 -2.04
N LYS A 349 21.32 -6.73 -0.76
CA LYS A 349 20.70 -7.51 0.33
C LYS A 349 19.18 -7.48 0.22
N LYS A 350 18.57 -6.30 0.06
CA LYS A 350 17.12 -6.12 0.00
C LYS A 350 16.49 -6.87 -1.18
N MET A 351 17.16 -6.83 -2.33
CA MET A 351 16.75 -7.53 -3.55
C MET A 351 17.07 -9.04 -3.50
N GLY A 352 18.17 -9.44 -2.85
CA GLY A 352 18.62 -10.84 -2.73
C GLY A 352 17.98 -11.65 -1.61
N TYR A 353 17.47 -11.02 -0.54
CA TYR A 353 16.73 -11.72 0.53
C TYR A 353 15.40 -12.30 0.01
N LYS A 354 14.74 -11.60 -0.94
CA LYS A 354 13.50 -12.08 -1.56
C LYS A 354 13.71 -13.24 -2.56
N SER A 355 14.93 -13.48 -3.03
CA SER A 355 15.24 -14.56 -3.97
C SER A 355 15.77 -15.85 -3.31
N LYS A 356 16.29 -15.80 -2.07
CA LYS A 356 16.98 -16.94 -1.41
C LYS A 356 16.17 -17.78 -0.43
N GLU A 357 15.11 -17.25 0.19
CA GLU A 357 14.23 -18.06 1.08
C GLU A 357 13.30 -19.04 0.33
N ARG A 358 13.31 -19.04 -1.01
CA ARG A 358 12.43 -19.91 -1.80
C ARG A 358 13.03 -21.25 -2.21
N TYR A 359 14.29 -21.56 -1.89
CA TYR A 359 14.94 -22.79 -2.36
C TYR A 359 15.33 -23.84 -1.32
N GLU A 360 15.18 -23.62 -0.02
CA GLU A 360 15.42 -24.69 0.97
C GLU A 360 14.29 -24.75 2.01
N GLN A 361 13.63 -25.91 2.09
CA GLN A 361 12.57 -26.25 3.04
C GLN A 361 13.06 -26.16 4.49
N THR A 362 12.41 -25.38 5.38
CA THR A 362 12.05 -25.84 6.75
C THR A 362 11.02 -24.93 7.44
N ASP A 363 9.98 -25.55 8.00
CA ASP A 363 9.02 -25.13 9.04
C ASP A 363 8.27 -23.78 8.96
N LEU A 364 7.11 -23.86 8.30
CA LEU A 364 6.05 -22.84 8.19
C LEU A 364 5.32 -22.50 9.52
N SER A 365 5.61 -23.17 10.64
CA SER A 365 4.91 -22.94 11.91
C SER A 365 5.55 -21.89 12.81
N ASP A 366 6.87 -21.66 12.72
CA ASP A 366 7.59 -20.75 13.63
C ASP A 366 7.75 -19.31 13.09
N ILE A 367 7.34 -19.11 11.83
CA ILE A 367 7.24 -17.82 11.17
C ILE A 367 5.85 -17.20 11.45
N ALA A 368 4.78 -18.01 11.58
CA ALA A 368 3.45 -17.49 11.90
C ALA A 368 3.38 -16.73 13.24
N SER A 369 4.23 -17.09 14.22
CA SER A 369 4.24 -16.47 15.56
C SER A 369 5.05 -15.18 15.65
N ARG A 370 5.97 -14.91 14.69
CA ARG A 370 6.82 -13.71 14.69
C ARG A 370 6.34 -12.58 13.76
N PHE A 371 5.26 -12.81 13.03
CA PHE A 371 4.74 -11.91 11.99
C PHE A 371 3.51 -11.12 12.44
N HIS A 372 3.27 -11.02 13.75
CA HIS A 372 2.21 -10.18 14.29
C HIS A 372 2.58 -8.68 14.33
N ASP A 373 3.88 -8.34 14.26
CA ASP A 373 4.34 -6.98 14.58
C ASP A 373 4.59 -6.06 13.36
N PHE A 374 4.47 -6.55 12.12
CA PHE A 374 4.64 -5.72 10.91
C PHE A 374 3.57 -6.06 9.87
N GLU A 375 2.43 -5.39 9.94
CA GLU A 375 1.33 -5.48 8.96
C GLU A 375 1.69 -4.83 7.61
N MET A 376 2.54 -5.48 6.82
CA MET A 376 2.83 -5.11 5.42
C MET A 376 2.60 -6.25 4.40
N ASP A 377 1.87 -7.32 4.77
CA ASP A 377 1.98 -8.59 4.03
C ASP A 377 0.66 -9.27 3.60
N SER A 378 -0.52 -8.62 3.68
CA SER A 378 -1.74 -9.25 3.14
C SER A 378 -1.75 -9.26 1.61
N SER A 379 -1.21 -8.22 0.98
CA SER A 379 -1.21 -8.06 -0.48
C SER A 379 -0.09 -8.86 -1.14
N GLU A 380 1.11 -8.87 -0.56
CA GLU A 380 2.23 -9.69 -1.06
C GLU A 380 1.95 -11.19 -0.92
N LYS A 381 1.33 -11.65 0.18
CA LYS A 381 0.92 -13.06 0.33
C LYS A 381 -0.09 -13.52 -0.72
N ILE A 382 -1.11 -12.70 -1.01
CA ILE A 382 -2.13 -13.03 -2.02
C ILE A 382 -1.49 -13.06 -3.42
N VAL A 383 -0.66 -12.07 -3.74
CA VAL A 383 0.05 -12.00 -5.03
C VAL A 383 1.00 -13.19 -5.18
N GLN A 384 1.78 -13.53 -4.15
CA GLN A 384 2.69 -14.67 -4.18
C GLN A 384 1.94 -16.01 -4.27
N GLN A 385 0.78 -16.14 -3.64
CA GLN A 385 -0.04 -17.34 -3.71
C GLN A 385 -0.66 -17.52 -5.11
N LEU A 386 -1.14 -16.44 -5.72
CA LEU A 386 -1.62 -16.44 -7.11
C LEU A 386 -0.50 -16.74 -8.12
N GLU A 387 0.68 -16.16 -7.94
CA GLU A 387 1.85 -16.44 -8.78
C GLU A 387 2.31 -17.89 -8.67
N PHE A 388 2.32 -18.45 -7.45
CA PHE A 388 2.72 -19.84 -7.23
C PHE A 388 1.72 -20.83 -7.82
N GLU A 389 0.41 -20.59 -7.66
CA GLU A 389 -0.62 -21.39 -8.30
C GLU A 389 -0.53 -21.31 -9.84
N ARG A 390 -0.29 -20.12 -10.39
CA ARG A 390 -0.13 -19.90 -11.83
C ARG A 390 1.12 -20.58 -12.40
N MET A 391 2.28 -20.46 -11.73
CA MET A 391 3.51 -21.13 -12.14
C MET A 391 3.36 -22.65 -12.10
N ARG A 392 2.74 -23.20 -11.04
CA ARG A 392 2.46 -24.63 -10.95
C ARG A 392 1.51 -25.10 -12.06
N TYR A 393 0.48 -24.31 -12.35
CA TYR A 393 -0.47 -24.64 -13.41
C TYR A 393 0.19 -24.61 -14.79
N ASN A 394 0.94 -23.55 -15.12
CA ASN A 394 1.62 -23.42 -16.41
C ASN A 394 2.67 -24.52 -16.59
N PHE A 395 3.50 -24.79 -15.57
CA PHE A 395 4.48 -25.87 -15.62
C PHE A 395 3.84 -27.24 -15.92
N LEU A 396 2.73 -27.57 -15.25
CA LEU A 396 2.00 -28.83 -15.47
C LEU A 396 1.26 -28.85 -16.82
N ALA A 397 0.73 -27.70 -17.27
CA ALA A 397 -0.02 -27.57 -18.50
C ALA A 397 0.86 -27.55 -19.75
N GLU A 398 2.07 -27.00 -19.67
CA GLU A 398 3.07 -26.94 -20.76
C GLU A 398 3.69 -28.31 -21.08
N GLY A 399 3.80 -29.19 -20.08
CA GLY A 399 4.20 -30.58 -20.29
C GLY A 399 3.13 -31.44 -20.97
N SER A 400 1.90 -30.93 -21.11
CA SER A 400 0.79 -31.68 -21.71
C SER A 400 0.66 -31.41 -23.22
N ARG A 401 0.30 -32.44 -24.01
CA ARG A 401 -0.07 -32.28 -25.43
C ARG A 401 -1.51 -31.77 -25.62
N ASN A 402 -2.22 -31.49 -24.53
CA ASN A 402 -3.63 -31.11 -24.51
C ASN A 402 -3.78 -29.60 -24.64
N ILE A 403 -4.93 -29.18 -25.17
CA ILE A 403 -5.34 -27.78 -25.16
C ILE A 403 -5.87 -27.48 -23.76
N VAL A 404 -5.21 -26.54 -23.08
CA VAL A 404 -5.61 -26.05 -21.75
C VAL A 404 -5.96 -24.59 -21.88
N PHE A 405 -7.09 -24.16 -21.30
CA PHE A 405 -7.55 -22.79 -21.40
C PHE A 405 -8.18 -22.28 -20.11
N THR A 406 -8.15 -20.96 -19.91
CA THR A 406 -8.90 -20.26 -18.85
C THR A 406 -9.77 -19.19 -19.47
N TYR A 407 -11.02 -19.09 -19.01
CA TYR A 407 -11.96 -18.05 -19.43
C TYR A 407 -12.49 -17.25 -18.22
N THR A 408 -12.28 -15.94 -18.22
CA THR A 408 -12.87 -15.00 -17.27
C THR A 408 -14.08 -14.33 -17.91
N ILE A 409 -15.17 -14.11 -17.16
CA ILE A 409 -16.38 -13.45 -17.67
C ILE A 409 -16.29 -11.92 -17.60
N SER A 410 -15.66 -11.39 -16.55
CA SER A 410 -15.51 -9.95 -16.31
C SER A 410 -14.12 -9.63 -15.75
N PRO A 411 -13.18 -9.10 -16.56
CA PRO A 411 -13.33 -8.84 -17.99
C PRO A 411 -13.39 -10.14 -18.81
N PRO A 412 -14.11 -10.17 -19.95
CA PRO A 412 -14.21 -11.35 -20.81
C PRO A 412 -12.85 -11.65 -21.45
N LEU A 413 -12.17 -12.72 -21.03
CA LEU A 413 -10.80 -13.03 -21.42
C LEU A 413 -10.59 -14.54 -21.57
N LEU A 414 -10.11 -15.00 -22.73
CA LEU A 414 -9.71 -16.38 -22.98
C LEU A 414 -8.19 -16.50 -23.15
N THR A 415 -7.56 -17.41 -22.41
CA THR A 415 -6.13 -17.72 -22.52
C THR A 415 -5.90 -19.19 -22.80
N PHE A 416 -4.82 -19.53 -23.50
CA PHE A 416 -4.41 -20.91 -23.80
C PHE A 416 -3.00 -21.21 -23.30
N ASN A 417 -2.69 -22.49 -23.06
CA ASN A 417 -1.31 -22.97 -22.95
C ASN A 417 -0.64 -23.00 -24.34
N GLN A 418 0.69 -23.19 -24.38
CA GLN A 418 1.47 -23.19 -25.64
C GLN A 418 0.97 -24.22 -26.68
N ALA A 419 0.50 -25.39 -26.23
CA ALA A 419 -0.10 -26.41 -27.11
C ALA A 419 -1.45 -25.96 -27.67
N GLY A 420 -2.25 -25.24 -26.88
CA GLY A 420 -3.48 -24.59 -27.31
C GLY A 420 -3.23 -23.53 -28.36
N CYS A 421 -2.33 -22.57 -28.12
CA CYS A 421 -2.02 -21.51 -29.07
C CYS A 421 -1.56 -22.04 -30.44
N LYS A 422 -0.69 -23.08 -30.44
CA LYS A 422 -0.21 -23.71 -31.68
C LYS A 422 -1.31 -24.37 -32.50
N ARG A 423 -2.34 -24.92 -31.83
CA ARG A 423 -3.44 -25.65 -32.50
C ARG A 423 -4.61 -24.75 -32.86
N SER A 424 -4.87 -23.73 -32.05
CA SER A 424 -5.96 -22.78 -32.28
C SER A 424 -5.58 -21.66 -33.23
N GLY A 425 -4.28 -21.36 -33.38
CA GLY A 425 -3.81 -20.16 -34.07
C GLY A 425 -4.06 -18.87 -33.27
N ILE A 426 -4.59 -18.97 -32.04
CA ILE A 426 -4.82 -17.85 -31.13
C ILE A 426 -3.54 -17.68 -30.31
N THR A 427 -2.69 -16.73 -30.70
CA THR A 427 -1.37 -16.52 -30.09
C THR A 427 -1.38 -15.57 -28.89
N GLU A 428 -2.49 -14.89 -28.63
CA GLU A 428 -2.65 -13.88 -27.57
C GLU A 428 -3.92 -14.13 -26.74
N PRO A 429 -4.00 -13.62 -25.49
CA PRO A 429 -5.24 -13.61 -24.72
C PRO A 429 -6.38 -12.93 -25.50
N SER A 430 -7.45 -13.67 -25.82
CA SER A 430 -8.55 -13.13 -26.60
C SER A 430 -9.57 -12.43 -25.70
N PHE A 431 -9.69 -11.11 -25.84
CA PHE A 431 -10.73 -10.30 -25.19
C PHE A 431 -12.07 -10.45 -25.90
N SER A 432 -13.15 -10.60 -25.13
CA SER A 432 -14.52 -10.81 -25.66
C SER A 432 -14.59 -11.89 -26.76
N PRO A 433 -14.04 -13.11 -26.54
CA PRO A 433 -13.86 -14.14 -27.58
C PRO A 433 -15.18 -14.66 -28.18
N LEU A 434 -16.30 -14.49 -27.45
CA LEU A 434 -17.65 -14.82 -27.91
C LEU A 434 -18.21 -13.76 -28.87
N GLN A 435 -17.79 -12.50 -28.74
CA GLN A 435 -18.25 -11.38 -29.56
C GLN A 435 -17.32 -11.11 -30.75
N SER A 436 -16.01 -11.32 -30.57
CA SER A 436 -14.98 -11.06 -31.58
C SER A 436 -15.00 -12.05 -32.75
N GLY A 437 -15.74 -13.16 -32.63
CA GLY A 437 -15.82 -14.20 -33.66
C GLY A 437 -14.58 -15.09 -33.75
N VAL A 438 -13.56 -14.87 -32.92
CA VAL A 438 -12.29 -15.64 -32.89
C VAL A 438 -12.53 -17.15 -32.65
N LEU A 439 -13.61 -17.50 -31.97
CA LEU A 439 -13.97 -18.91 -31.75
C LEU A 439 -14.78 -19.54 -32.89
N LYS A 440 -15.33 -18.77 -33.83
CA LYS A 440 -16.19 -19.28 -34.92
C LYS A 440 -15.43 -20.19 -35.89
N ASP A 441 -14.17 -19.87 -36.12
CA ASP A 441 -13.30 -20.64 -37.02
C ASP A 441 -12.65 -21.84 -36.30
N LEU A 442 -12.58 -21.78 -34.97
CA LEU A 442 -11.93 -22.79 -34.14
C LEU A 442 -12.89 -23.89 -33.64
N VAL A 443 -14.09 -23.51 -33.21
CA VAL A 443 -15.07 -24.40 -32.58
C VAL A 443 -16.37 -24.32 -33.37
N GLU A 444 -16.96 -25.48 -33.68
CA GLU A 444 -18.30 -25.53 -34.24
C GLU A 444 -19.32 -24.82 -33.32
N GLU A 445 -20.09 -23.91 -33.90
CA GLU A 445 -21.02 -23.04 -33.17
C GLU A 445 -21.99 -23.80 -32.26
N GLN A 446 -22.54 -24.93 -32.72
CA GLN A 446 -23.45 -25.76 -31.92
C GLN A 446 -22.75 -26.41 -30.72
N SER A 447 -21.50 -26.81 -30.91
CA SER A 447 -20.66 -27.38 -29.86
C SER A 447 -20.29 -26.35 -28.80
N LEU A 448 -20.00 -25.11 -29.23
CA LEU A 448 -19.71 -23.99 -28.34
C LEU A 448 -20.95 -23.56 -27.54
N LYS A 449 -22.11 -23.38 -28.19
CA LYS A 449 -23.40 -23.06 -27.52
C LYS A 449 -23.78 -24.10 -26.47
N ARG A 450 -23.52 -25.39 -26.76
CA ARG A 450 -23.76 -26.49 -25.81
C ARG A 450 -22.83 -26.40 -24.59
N LEU A 451 -21.56 -26.03 -24.77
CA LEU A 451 -20.63 -25.83 -23.66
C LEU A 451 -21.06 -24.64 -22.80
N ILE A 452 -21.36 -23.49 -23.42
CA ILE A 452 -21.82 -22.27 -22.74
C ILE A 452 -23.06 -22.57 -21.89
N ARG A 453 -24.08 -23.21 -22.47
CA ARG A 453 -25.30 -23.56 -21.75
C ARG A 453 -25.01 -24.42 -20.51
N LYS A 454 -24.10 -25.40 -20.62
CA LYS A 454 -23.72 -26.24 -19.48
C LYS A 454 -22.96 -25.46 -18.41
N ILE A 455 -22.07 -24.54 -18.80
CA ILE A 455 -21.36 -23.64 -17.87
C ILE A 455 -22.35 -22.76 -17.12
N THR A 456 -23.33 -22.17 -17.82
CA THR A 456 -24.36 -21.30 -17.20
C THR A 456 -25.32 -22.06 -16.27
N GLN A 457 -25.41 -23.39 -16.40
CA GLN A 457 -26.24 -24.25 -15.56
C GLN A 457 -25.47 -24.89 -14.39
N ALA A 458 -24.14 -24.71 -14.33
CA ALA A 458 -23.34 -25.21 -13.22
C ALA A 458 -23.72 -24.49 -11.92
N THR A 459 -23.67 -25.20 -10.79
CA THR A 459 -23.91 -24.63 -9.46
C THR A 459 -22.67 -24.78 -8.58
N ARG A 460 -22.64 -24.07 -7.45
CA ARG A 460 -21.55 -24.23 -6.47
C ARG A 460 -21.45 -25.67 -5.95
N GLU A 461 -22.54 -26.43 -5.90
CA GLU A 461 -22.50 -27.87 -5.56
C GLU A 461 -22.06 -28.77 -6.72
N THR A 462 -22.23 -28.33 -7.97
CA THR A 462 -21.90 -29.09 -9.19
C THR A 462 -21.10 -28.25 -10.19
N PRO A 463 -19.82 -27.93 -9.87
CA PRO A 463 -19.03 -26.97 -10.63
C PRO A 463 -18.38 -27.56 -11.89
N ASP A 464 -18.28 -28.88 -11.98
CA ASP A 464 -17.58 -29.57 -13.06
C ASP A 464 -18.49 -29.82 -14.26
N VAL A 465 -18.08 -29.29 -15.41
CA VAL A 465 -18.80 -29.35 -16.67
C VAL A 465 -18.02 -30.17 -17.69
N VAL A 466 -18.70 -31.12 -18.32
CA VAL A 466 -18.13 -31.91 -19.41
C VAL A 466 -18.97 -31.73 -20.67
N SER A 467 -18.33 -31.39 -21.78
CA SER A 467 -18.97 -31.26 -23.09
C SER A 467 -18.07 -31.78 -24.19
N ASN A 468 -18.66 -32.39 -25.22
CA ASN A 468 -17.93 -32.71 -26.44
C ASN A 468 -17.86 -31.46 -27.31
N LEU A 469 -16.69 -31.16 -27.86
CA LEU A 469 -16.45 -30.07 -28.78
C LEU A 469 -15.98 -30.64 -30.12
N LEU A 470 -16.46 -30.04 -31.21
CA LEU A 470 -15.89 -30.24 -32.53
C LEU A 470 -14.98 -29.04 -32.82
N LEU A 471 -13.69 -29.30 -32.96
CA LEU A 471 -12.68 -28.29 -33.28
C LEU A 471 -12.26 -28.40 -34.75
N THR A 472 -12.11 -27.27 -35.42
CA THR A 472 -11.61 -27.14 -36.80
C THR A 472 -10.17 -26.58 -36.76
N ASP A 473 -9.20 -27.41 -36.41
CA ASP A 473 -7.78 -27.04 -36.29
C ASP A 473 -7.03 -26.99 -37.63
N GLY A 474 -7.65 -26.39 -38.65
CA GLY A 474 -7.01 -26.00 -39.89
C GLY A 474 -6.75 -27.09 -40.93
N LYS A 475 -6.99 -28.38 -40.67
CA LYS A 475 -6.92 -29.43 -41.72
C LYS A 475 -8.00 -30.52 -41.69
N ASN A 476 -8.62 -30.85 -40.54
CA ASN A 476 -9.80 -31.74 -40.47
C ASN A 476 -10.57 -31.56 -39.15
N PRO A 477 -11.92 -31.59 -39.13
CA PRO A 477 -12.70 -31.52 -37.90
C PRO A 477 -12.39 -32.70 -36.96
N CYS A 478 -12.02 -32.42 -35.71
CA CYS A 478 -11.71 -33.43 -34.70
C CYS A 478 -12.59 -33.27 -33.46
N HIS A 479 -13.06 -34.40 -32.91
CA HIS A 479 -13.85 -34.41 -31.67
C HIS A 479 -12.94 -34.39 -30.44
N TYR A 480 -13.19 -33.45 -29.55
CA TYR A 480 -12.52 -33.32 -28.26
C TYR A 480 -13.51 -33.44 -27.11
N ARG A 481 -13.06 -34.05 -26.01
CA ARG A 481 -13.79 -34.01 -24.74
C ARG A 481 -13.27 -32.83 -23.94
N CYS A 482 -14.09 -31.81 -23.77
CA CYS A 482 -13.80 -30.65 -22.95
C CYS A 482 -14.27 -30.87 -21.52
N GLN A 483 -13.40 -30.61 -20.55
CA GLN A 483 -13.68 -30.66 -19.12
C GLN A 483 -13.33 -29.31 -18.52
N CYS A 484 -14.30 -28.66 -17.89
CA CYS A 484 -14.15 -27.34 -17.28
C CYS A 484 -14.63 -27.40 -15.83
N ARG A 485 -14.04 -26.59 -14.95
CA ARG A 485 -14.58 -26.31 -13.63
C ARG A 485 -14.96 -24.85 -13.57
N VAL A 486 -16.20 -24.57 -13.17
CA VAL A 486 -16.70 -23.20 -12.98
C VAL A 486 -16.32 -22.71 -11.59
N ILE A 487 -15.83 -21.48 -11.50
CA ILE A 487 -15.43 -20.83 -10.25
C ILE A 487 -16.23 -19.54 -10.12
N TRP A 488 -16.85 -19.30 -8.96
CA TRP A 488 -17.61 -18.10 -8.68
C TRP A 488 -16.82 -17.17 -7.76
N THR A 489 -16.73 -15.90 -8.13
CA THR A 489 -16.29 -14.81 -7.25
C THR A 489 -17.52 -14.09 -6.68
N ASP A 490 -17.41 -13.43 -5.53
CA ASP A 490 -18.54 -12.72 -4.93
C ASP A 490 -19.04 -11.59 -5.86
N GLY A 491 -20.36 -11.52 -6.08
CA GLY A 491 -21.01 -10.56 -7.00
C GLY A 491 -21.24 -11.03 -8.45
N ALA A 492 -20.95 -12.29 -8.80
CA ALA A 492 -20.97 -12.79 -10.18
C ALA A 492 -22.36 -13.04 -10.81
N GLU A 493 -23.48 -12.84 -10.10
CA GLU A 493 -24.83 -13.17 -10.59
C GLU A 493 -25.25 -12.38 -11.84
N LYS A 494 -24.80 -11.12 -11.97
CA LYS A 494 -25.09 -10.28 -13.15
C LYS A 494 -24.28 -10.67 -14.40
N ALA A 495 -23.12 -11.31 -14.24
CA ALA A 495 -22.19 -11.62 -15.33
C ALA A 495 -22.61 -12.87 -16.13
N ILE A 496 -23.28 -13.82 -15.47
CA ILE A 496 -23.82 -15.05 -16.10
C ILE A 496 -24.94 -14.70 -17.09
N GLN A 497 -25.74 -13.67 -16.80
CA GLN A 497 -26.84 -13.22 -17.65
C GLN A 497 -26.35 -12.67 -19.00
N ALA A 498 -25.23 -11.93 -19.01
CA ALA A 498 -24.60 -11.42 -20.23
C ALA A 498 -24.07 -12.55 -21.16
N LEU A 499 -23.70 -13.70 -20.60
CA LEU A 499 -23.22 -14.89 -21.32
C LEU A 499 -24.37 -15.68 -22.00
N LEU A 500 -25.61 -15.50 -21.53
CA LEU A 500 -26.81 -16.08 -22.14
C LEU A 500 -27.38 -15.22 -23.28
N GLU A 501 -27.04 -13.93 -23.29
CA GLU A 501 -27.49 -12.94 -24.28
C GLU A 501 -26.51 -12.78 -25.47
N SER A 502 -25.26 -13.25 -25.33
CA SER A 502 -24.20 -13.31 -26.35
C SER A 502 -24.13 -14.66 -27.06
#